data_AF-A0A851RX34-F1
#
_entry.id   AF-A0A851RX34-F1
#
_cell.length_a   1.000
_cell.length_b   1.000
_cell.length_c   1.000
_cell.angle_alpha   90.00
_cell.angle_beta   90.00
_cell.angle_gamma   90.00
#
_symmetry.space_group_name_H-M   'P 1'
#
loop_
_entity.id
_entity.type
_entity.pdbx_description
1 polymer ?
#
loop_
_entity_poly.entity_id
_entity_poly.type
_entity_poly.pdbx_seq_one_letter_code
_entity_poly.pdbx_strand_id
1 'polypeptide(L)'
;RMYQDKLASLKRQLQQLQEGTLQEYQKRMKKLDQQYKERIRNAGKWNFSLKTPQVEKNYVKEKKAAAKEFEDKKIELKENLIAELEEKKKMIENEKLTMELTGDSMEVKPIMTRKLRRRPNDPVPIPDKRRKPAPDILSWITAGEMGMCWALTRVCLLSPASPSSPEHLPATPAESPAQRFEARIEEGKLYYDKRWYHKSQAIYLESKENTKISCVISSVGANEIWVRKTSDSTKMRIYLGQLQRGVFVIRRRSAT
;
A
#
# COMPACT_ATOMS: atom_id res chain seq x y z
N ARG A 1 -66.07 -26.50 -21.67
CA ARG A 1 -65.18 -27.13 -22.67
C ARG A 1 -63.86 -26.38 -22.81
N MET A 2 -63.80 -25.19 -23.41
CA MET A 2 -62.57 -24.38 -23.60
C MET A 2 -61.65 -24.24 -22.35
N TYR A 3 -62.23 -24.00 -21.16
CA TYR A 3 -61.46 -23.87 -19.93
C TYR A 3 -60.82 -25.19 -19.45
N GLN A 4 -61.51 -26.31 -19.65
CA GLN A 4 -61.01 -27.64 -19.29
C GLN A 4 -59.88 -28.06 -20.25
N ASP A 5 -60.01 -27.73 -21.54
CA ASP A 5 -58.98 -27.98 -22.54
C ASP A 5 -57.72 -27.16 -22.28
N LYS A 6 -57.89 -25.88 -21.86
CA LYS A 6 -56.76 -25.02 -21.49
C LYS A 6 -56.06 -25.49 -20.21
N LEU A 7 -56.81 -25.96 -19.22
CA LEU A 7 -56.25 -26.56 -18.02
C LEU A 7 -55.46 -27.84 -18.32
N ALA A 8 -55.99 -28.71 -19.21
CA ALA A 8 -55.31 -29.93 -19.63
C ALA A 8 -54.01 -29.63 -20.39
N SER A 9 -54.01 -28.63 -21.26
CA SER A 9 -52.81 -28.16 -21.97
C SER A 9 -51.72 -27.68 -21.00
N LEU A 10 -52.08 -26.86 -20.01
CA LEU A 10 -51.13 -26.36 -19.01
C LEU A 10 -50.57 -27.47 -18.12
N LYS A 11 -51.41 -28.44 -17.70
CA LYS A 11 -50.96 -29.62 -16.94
C LYS A 11 -49.96 -30.46 -17.75
N ARG A 12 -50.19 -30.62 -19.06
CA ARG A 12 -49.29 -31.36 -19.95
C ARG A 12 -47.95 -30.63 -20.14
N GLN A 13 -47.97 -29.31 -20.29
CA GLN A 13 -46.75 -28.50 -20.36
C GLN A 13 -45.96 -28.53 -19.05
N LEU A 14 -46.64 -28.51 -17.90
CA LEU A 14 -46.01 -28.64 -16.59
C LEU A 14 -45.31 -29.99 -16.45
N GLN A 15 -45.99 -31.08 -16.82
CA GLN A 15 -45.43 -32.43 -16.79
C GLN A 15 -44.21 -32.53 -17.71
N GLN A 16 -44.31 -32.03 -18.95
CA GLN A 16 -43.17 -31.99 -19.89
C GLN A 16 -42.00 -31.15 -19.37
N LEU A 17 -42.26 -30.13 -18.56
CA LEU A 17 -41.22 -29.31 -17.94
C LEU A 17 -40.57 -30.04 -16.75
N GLN A 18 -41.34 -30.76 -15.94
CA GLN A 18 -40.85 -31.63 -14.86
C GLN A 18 -40.01 -32.80 -15.40
N GLU A 19 -40.44 -33.41 -16.50
CA GLU A 19 -39.71 -34.48 -17.20
C GLU A 19 -38.53 -33.93 -18.03
N GLY A 20 -38.33 -32.61 -18.07
CA GLY A 20 -37.25 -31.95 -18.82
C GLY A 20 -37.34 -32.13 -20.35
N THR A 21 -38.46 -32.66 -20.85
CA THR A 21 -38.69 -32.97 -22.26
C THR A 21 -39.28 -31.79 -23.04
N LEU A 22 -39.68 -30.73 -22.35
CA LEU A 22 -40.19 -29.51 -22.98
C LEU A 22 -39.13 -28.89 -23.89
N GLN A 23 -39.38 -28.88 -25.20
CA GLN A 23 -38.42 -28.43 -26.22
C GLN A 23 -37.99 -26.97 -26.03
N GLU A 24 -38.90 -26.09 -25.59
CA GLU A 24 -38.55 -24.70 -25.29
C GLU A 24 -37.52 -24.59 -24.17
N TYR A 25 -37.66 -25.39 -23.11
CA TYR A 25 -36.73 -25.42 -22.00
C TYR A 25 -35.35 -25.92 -22.45
N GLN A 26 -35.32 -27.02 -23.21
CA GLN A 26 -34.08 -27.56 -23.76
C GLN A 26 -33.36 -26.56 -24.69
N LYS A 27 -34.12 -25.83 -25.52
CA LYS A 27 -33.57 -24.79 -26.40
C LYS A 27 -33.00 -23.61 -25.61
N ARG A 28 -33.68 -23.18 -24.54
CA ARG A 28 -33.17 -22.15 -23.62
C ARG A 28 -31.89 -22.61 -22.91
N MET A 29 -31.85 -23.85 -22.45
CA MET A 29 -30.66 -24.44 -21.80
C MET A 29 -29.46 -24.49 -22.76
N LYS A 30 -29.66 -24.97 -23.99
CA LYS A 30 -28.58 -24.97 -25.01
C LYS A 30 -28.07 -23.57 -25.33
N LYS A 31 -28.97 -22.58 -25.40
CA LYS A 31 -28.59 -21.18 -25.63
C LYS A 31 -27.77 -20.61 -24.46
N LEU A 32 -28.16 -20.92 -23.22
CA LEU A 32 -27.41 -20.50 -22.03
C LEU A 32 -26.02 -21.14 -21.98
N ASP A 33 -25.91 -22.44 -22.26
CA ASP A 33 -24.63 -23.15 -22.33
C ASP A 33 -23.72 -22.58 -23.43
N GLN A 34 -24.28 -22.27 -24.61
CA GLN A 34 -23.55 -21.61 -25.68
C GLN A 34 -23.04 -20.22 -25.27
N GLN A 35 -23.89 -19.41 -24.62
CA GLN A 35 -23.49 -18.10 -24.10
C GLN A 35 -22.38 -18.21 -23.05
N TYR A 36 -22.47 -19.20 -22.17
CA TYR A 36 -21.43 -19.45 -21.17
C TYR A 36 -20.09 -19.80 -21.84
N LYS A 37 -20.09 -20.76 -22.77
CA LYS A 37 -18.90 -21.14 -23.54
C LYS A 37 -18.29 -19.97 -24.30
N GLU A 38 -19.12 -19.12 -24.89
CA GLU A 38 -18.66 -17.92 -25.59
C GLU A 38 -18.02 -16.91 -24.63
N ARG A 39 -18.60 -16.70 -23.44
CA ARG A 39 -18.02 -15.83 -22.40
C ARG A 39 -16.65 -16.33 -21.97
N ILE A 40 -16.48 -17.63 -21.74
CA ILE A 40 -15.20 -18.22 -21.36
C ILE A 40 -14.17 -18.06 -22.49
N ARG A 41 -14.57 -18.32 -23.75
CA ARG A 41 -13.69 -18.14 -24.91
C ARG A 41 -13.25 -16.69 -25.07
N ASN A 42 -14.18 -15.75 -24.92
CA ASN A 42 -13.88 -14.32 -25.03
C ASN A 42 -13.00 -13.83 -23.87
N ALA A 43 -13.22 -14.32 -22.65
CA ALA A 43 -12.34 -14.04 -21.52
C ALA A 43 -10.92 -14.59 -21.76
N GLY A 44 -10.80 -15.80 -22.32
CA GLY A 44 -9.51 -16.38 -22.71
C GLY A 44 -8.77 -15.54 -23.76
N LYS A 45 -9.48 -15.11 -24.82
CA LYS A 45 -8.93 -14.21 -25.84
C LYS A 45 -8.46 -12.88 -25.26
N TRP A 46 -9.25 -12.27 -24.38
CA TRP A 46 -8.90 -11.02 -23.71
C TRP A 46 -7.65 -11.18 -22.84
N ASN A 47 -7.57 -12.27 -22.07
CA ASN A 47 -6.42 -12.55 -21.22
C ASN A 47 -5.13 -12.74 -22.05
N PHE A 48 -5.19 -13.57 -23.09
CA PHE A 48 -4.05 -13.83 -23.95
C PHE A 48 -3.61 -12.59 -24.76
N SER A 49 -4.56 -11.86 -25.35
CA SER A 49 -4.24 -10.77 -26.27
C SER A 49 -3.91 -9.45 -25.58
N LEU A 50 -4.44 -9.18 -24.39
CA LEU A 50 -4.25 -7.89 -23.71
C LEU A 50 -3.49 -8.03 -22.40
N LYS A 51 -3.82 -9.01 -21.57
CA LYS A 51 -3.24 -9.11 -20.23
C LYS A 51 -1.77 -9.55 -20.30
N THR A 52 -1.48 -10.65 -20.99
CA THR A 52 -0.12 -11.20 -21.08
C THR A 52 0.88 -10.21 -21.70
N PRO A 53 0.61 -9.60 -22.87
CA PRO A 53 1.56 -8.69 -23.50
C PRO A 53 1.75 -7.40 -22.72
N GLN A 54 0.72 -6.95 -21.97
CA GLN A 54 0.84 -5.78 -21.11
C GLN A 54 1.74 -6.06 -19.90
N VAL A 55 1.63 -7.25 -19.30
CA VAL A 55 2.50 -7.66 -18.20
C VAL A 55 3.95 -7.75 -18.67
N GLU A 56 4.20 -8.34 -19.84
CA GLU A 56 5.55 -8.41 -20.42
C GLU A 56 6.13 -7.02 -20.71
N LYS A 57 5.33 -6.13 -21.30
CA LYS A 57 5.75 -4.73 -21.53
C LYS A 57 6.10 -4.02 -20.22
N ASN A 58 5.28 -4.21 -19.18
CA ASN A 58 5.54 -3.63 -17.87
C ASN A 58 6.82 -4.20 -17.25
N TYR A 59 7.02 -5.51 -17.33
CA TYR A 59 8.25 -6.16 -16.86
C TYR A 59 9.51 -5.61 -17.55
N VAL A 60 9.48 -5.46 -18.88
CA VAL A 60 10.62 -4.89 -19.63
C VAL A 60 10.87 -3.44 -19.23
N LYS A 61 9.81 -2.63 -19.04
CA LYS A 61 9.95 -1.25 -18.58
C LYS A 61 10.57 -1.18 -17.19
N GLU A 62 10.09 -2.01 -16.27
CA GLU A 62 10.60 -2.07 -14.90
C GLU A 62 12.08 -2.47 -14.88
N LYS A 63 12.45 -3.51 -15.64
CA LYS A 63 13.85 -3.94 -15.76
C LYS A 63 14.75 -2.83 -16.29
N LYS A 64 14.29 -2.05 -17.28
CA LYS A 64 15.03 -0.90 -17.81
C LYS A 64 15.13 0.25 -16.81
N ALA A 65 14.04 0.54 -16.09
CA ALA A 65 14.01 1.57 -15.07
C ALA A 65 14.98 1.24 -13.92
N ALA A 66 14.97 0.01 -13.42
CA ALA A 66 15.89 -0.46 -12.39
C ALA A 66 17.37 -0.37 -12.82
N ALA A 67 17.68 -0.74 -14.07
CA ALA A 67 19.04 -0.61 -14.60
C ALA A 67 19.47 0.86 -14.72
N LYS A 68 18.57 1.75 -15.15
CA LYS A 68 18.83 3.18 -15.22
C LYS A 68 19.06 3.77 -13.83
N GLU A 69 18.21 3.45 -12.87
CA GLU A 69 18.33 3.92 -11.49
C GLU A 69 19.65 3.49 -10.84
N PHE A 70 20.11 2.28 -11.14
CA PHE A 70 21.40 1.80 -10.67
C PHE A 70 22.56 2.63 -11.23
N GLU A 71 22.58 2.91 -12.53
CA GLU A 71 23.62 3.74 -13.13
C GLU A 71 23.54 5.19 -12.67
N ASP A 72 22.33 5.76 -12.53
CA ASP A 72 22.13 7.12 -12.00
C ASP A 72 22.70 7.23 -10.57
N LYS A 73 22.40 6.28 -9.68
CA LYS A 73 22.94 6.23 -8.31
C LYS A 73 24.47 6.09 -8.28
N LYS A 74 25.02 5.32 -9.21
CA LYS A 74 26.46 5.14 -9.33
C LYS A 74 27.15 6.42 -9.79
N ILE A 75 26.51 7.21 -10.66
CA ILE A 75 26.99 8.54 -11.06
C ILE A 75 26.88 9.50 -9.88
N GLU A 76 25.72 9.55 -9.22
CA GLU A 76 25.47 10.40 -8.04
C GLU A 76 26.52 10.19 -6.94
N LEU A 77 26.83 8.93 -6.60
CA LEU A 77 27.85 8.62 -5.61
C LEU A 77 29.25 9.12 -5.99
N LYS A 78 29.59 9.07 -7.29
CA LYS A 78 30.87 9.58 -7.78
C LYS A 78 30.91 11.11 -7.71
N GLU A 79 29.82 11.77 -8.12
CA GLU A 79 29.69 13.23 -8.07
C GLU A 79 29.74 13.74 -6.63
N ASN A 80 29.05 13.07 -5.71
CA ASN A 80 29.11 13.38 -4.28
C ASN A 80 30.53 13.25 -3.72
N LEU A 81 31.24 12.18 -4.07
CA LEU A 81 32.62 12.00 -3.62
C LEU A 81 33.55 13.09 -4.16
N ILE A 82 33.37 13.49 -5.42
CA ILE A 82 34.13 14.60 -6.03
C ILE A 82 33.84 15.89 -5.27
N ALA A 83 32.55 16.22 -5.05
CA ALA A 83 32.15 17.42 -4.32
C ALA A 83 32.69 17.46 -2.89
N GLU A 84 32.69 16.33 -2.17
CA GLU A 84 33.28 16.23 -0.84
C GLU A 84 34.80 16.48 -0.83
N LEU A 85 35.51 15.97 -1.84
CA LEU A 85 36.95 16.18 -1.97
C LEU A 85 37.27 17.63 -2.34
N GLU A 86 36.47 18.25 -3.20
CA GLU A 86 36.58 19.67 -3.56
C GLU A 86 36.32 20.59 -2.36
N GLU A 87 35.29 20.32 -1.55
CA GLU A 87 35.02 21.11 -0.34
C GLU A 87 36.11 20.90 0.73
N LYS A 88 36.63 19.67 0.91
CA LYS A 88 37.78 19.42 1.79
C LYS A 88 39.02 20.20 1.34
N LYS A 89 39.29 20.25 0.04
CA LYS A 89 40.40 21.04 -0.50
C LYS A 89 40.21 22.53 -0.17
N LYS A 90 39.02 23.06 -0.40
CA LYS A 90 38.67 24.45 -0.08
C LYS A 90 38.73 24.75 1.42
N MET A 91 38.31 23.81 2.28
CA MET A 91 38.47 23.92 3.73
C MET A 91 39.95 24.02 4.12
N ILE A 92 40.82 23.17 3.57
CA ILE A 92 42.26 23.21 3.86
C ILE A 92 42.86 24.55 3.37
N GLU A 93 42.48 25.03 2.19
CA GLU A 93 42.93 26.33 1.68
C GLU A 93 42.47 27.49 2.59
N ASN A 94 41.23 27.45 3.08
CA ASN A 94 40.70 28.42 4.03
C ASN A 94 41.39 28.34 5.40
N GLU A 95 41.64 27.14 5.92
CA GLU A 95 42.38 26.92 7.17
C GLU A 95 43.81 27.43 7.04
N LYS A 96 44.49 27.16 5.92
CA LYS A 96 45.84 27.69 5.63
C LYS A 96 45.84 29.22 5.60
N LEU A 97 44.90 29.84 4.89
CA LEU A 97 44.75 31.30 4.86
C LEU A 97 44.50 31.86 6.26
N THR A 98 43.65 31.21 7.05
CA THR A 98 43.36 31.62 8.43
C THR A 98 44.62 31.51 9.30
N MET A 99 45.40 30.45 9.15
CA MET A 99 46.68 30.26 9.83
C MET A 99 47.72 31.31 9.42
N GLU A 100 47.83 31.66 8.14
CA GLU A 100 48.74 32.72 7.66
C GLU A 100 48.38 34.09 8.25
N LEU A 101 47.08 34.39 8.38
CA LEU A 101 46.58 35.66 8.94
C LEU A 101 46.66 35.72 10.48
N THR A 102 46.61 34.58 11.17
CA THR A 102 46.54 34.49 12.65
C THR A 102 47.83 33.95 13.28
N GLY A 103 48.82 33.56 12.46
CA GLY A 103 49.99 32.76 12.86
C GLY A 103 51.06 33.46 13.68
N ASP A 104 50.87 34.70 14.09
CA ASP A 104 51.84 35.46 14.88
C ASP A 104 51.39 35.59 16.35
N SER A 105 50.99 34.48 17.00
CA SER A 105 50.86 34.40 18.47
C SER A 105 50.59 32.99 19.01
N MET A 106 51.52 32.05 18.82
CA MET A 106 51.48 30.75 19.53
C MET A 106 52.68 30.57 20.46
N GLU A 107 52.87 31.50 21.40
CA GLU A 107 53.47 31.11 22.69
C GLU A 107 52.43 30.30 23.47
N VAL A 108 52.32 29.00 23.17
CA VAL A 108 51.54 28.07 23.98
C VAL A 108 52.28 27.86 25.30
N LYS A 109 52.09 28.77 26.25
CA LYS A 109 52.48 28.54 27.64
C LYS A 109 51.71 27.32 28.14
N PRO A 110 52.38 26.26 28.61
CA PRO A 110 51.68 25.11 29.19
C PRO A 110 50.73 25.58 30.29
N ILE A 111 49.47 25.16 30.24
CA ILE A 111 48.49 25.48 31.27
C ILE A 111 48.99 24.92 32.61
N MET A 112 49.45 25.82 33.48
CA MET A 112 49.91 25.49 34.83
C MET A 112 48.70 25.08 35.68
N THR A 113 48.47 23.78 35.81
CA THR A 113 47.38 23.26 36.65
C THR A 113 47.81 23.21 38.12
N ARG A 114 47.38 24.21 38.89
CA ARG A 114 47.58 24.23 40.34
C ARG A 114 46.67 23.17 40.99
N LYS A 115 47.24 22.09 41.53
CA LYS A 115 46.48 21.00 42.17
C LYS A 115 45.75 21.51 43.42
N LEU A 116 44.42 21.41 43.44
CA LEU A 116 43.62 21.70 44.62
C LEU A 116 43.78 20.56 45.64
N ARG A 117 44.15 20.89 46.89
CA ARG A 117 44.22 19.90 47.99
C ARG A 117 42.80 19.44 48.34
N ARG A 118 42.60 18.12 48.43
CA ARG A 118 41.30 17.52 48.76
C ARG A 118 40.93 17.81 50.22
N ARG A 119 39.65 18.05 50.49
CA ARG A 119 39.12 18.16 51.85
C ARG A 119 38.94 16.75 52.44
N PRO A 120 39.16 16.52 53.75
CA PRO A 120 39.16 15.18 54.36
C PRO A 120 37.88 14.35 54.19
N ASN A 121 36.73 14.98 53.91
CA ASN A 121 35.42 14.32 53.81
C ASN A 121 34.93 14.06 52.38
N ASP A 122 35.78 14.24 51.36
CA ASP A 122 35.36 13.98 49.98
C ASP A 122 35.50 12.48 49.65
N PRO A 123 34.41 11.75 49.35
CA PRO A 123 34.48 10.30 49.13
C PRO A 123 35.37 9.95 47.94
N VAL A 124 36.10 8.85 48.08
CA VAL A 124 37.03 8.35 47.04
C VAL A 124 36.25 8.07 45.75
N PRO A 125 36.75 8.49 44.56
CA PRO A 125 36.11 8.18 43.30
C PRO A 125 35.99 6.66 43.14
N ILE A 126 34.75 6.19 43.03
CA ILE A 126 34.41 4.78 42.84
C ILE A 126 34.91 4.37 41.45
N PRO A 127 35.55 3.19 41.29
CA PRO A 127 35.97 2.71 39.98
C PRO A 127 34.75 2.55 39.07
N ASP A 128 34.74 3.31 37.98
CA ASP A 128 33.72 3.25 36.95
C ASP A 128 33.65 1.82 36.39
N LYS A 129 32.52 1.14 36.59
CA LYS A 129 32.23 -0.12 35.92
C LYS A 129 32.12 0.17 34.43
N ARG A 130 33.22 -0.05 33.72
CA ARG A 130 33.39 -0.12 32.27
C ARG A 130 32.05 -0.36 31.56
N ARG A 131 31.43 0.70 31.05
CA ARG A 131 30.32 0.58 30.10
C ARG A 131 30.87 -0.19 28.90
N LYS A 132 30.29 -1.36 28.63
CA LYS A 132 30.58 -2.09 27.38
C LYS A 132 30.19 -1.18 26.20
N PRO A 133 31.00 -1.10 25.13
CA PRO A 133 30.56 -0.42 23.92
C PRO A 133 29.30 -1.11 23.37
N ALA A 134 28.37 -0.31 22.86
CA ALA A 134 27.13 -0.80 22.26
C ALA A 134 27.43 -1.73 21.07
N PRO A 135 26.59 -2.75 20.81
CA PRO A 135 26.83 -3.68 19.72
C PRO A 135 26.73 -2.96 18.36
N ASP A 136 27.64 -3.33 17.48
CA ASP A 136 27.83 -2.83 16.13
C ASP A 136 26.55 -2.95 15.28
N ILE A 137 26.12 -1.84 14.67
CA ILE A 137 24.89 -1.72 13.87
C ILE A 137 24.96 -2.59 12.60
N LEU A 138 26.17 -2.97 12.17
CA LEU A 138 26.40 -3.74 10.96
C LEU A 138 25.82 -5.18 11.02
N SER A 139 25.68 -5.77 12.21
CA SER A 139 25.13 -7.13 12.37
C SER A 139 23.65 -7.25 12.01
N TRP A 140 22.86 -6.17 12.09
CA TRP A 140 21.41 -6.22 11.87
C TRP A 140 21.04 -6.20 10.39
N ILE A 141 21.89 -5.62 9.54
CA ILE A 141 21.63 -5.51 8.11
C ILE A 141 21.83 -6.87 7.43
N THR A 142 22.88 -7.61 7.77
CA THR A 142 23.17 -8.93 7.17
C THR A 142 22.20 -10.01 7.66
N ALA A 143 21.69 -9.91 8.90
CA ALA A 143 20.69 -10.85 9.43
C ALA A 143 19.27 -10.61 8.87
N GLY A 144 18.93 -9.36 8.53
CA GLY A 144 17.61 -8.98 8.01
C GLY A 144 17.33 -9.49 6.60
N GLU A 145 18.34 -9.57 5.74
CA GLU A 145 18.16 -10.02 4.34
C GLU A 145 17.93 -11.53 4.24
N MET A 146 18.60 -12.33 5.05
CA MET A 146 18.35 -13.78 5.15
C MET A 146 16.97 -14.08 5.77
N GLY A 147 16.48 -13.17 6.63
CA GLY A 147 15.21 -13.22 7.33
C GLY A 147 13.96 -12.86 6.50
N MET A 148 14.10 -12.21 5.35
CA MET A 148 12.96 -11.93 4.47
C MET A 148 12.80 -12.98 3.36
N CYS A 149 13.90 -13.65 2.99
CA CYS A 149 13.89 -14.68 1.96
C CYS A 149 13.19 -15.97 2.43
N TRP A 150 13.42 -16.42 3.68
CA TRP A 150 12.75 -17.62 4.22
C TRP A 150 11.24 -17.44 4.45
N ALA A 151 10.78 -16.21 4.75
CA ALA A 151 9.38 -15.92 5.00
C ALA A 151 8.53 -15.99 3.71
N LEU A 152 9.08 -15.58 2.56
CA LEU A 152 8.41 -15.71 1.26
C LEU A 152 8.30 -17.18 0.83
N THR A 153 9.34 -17.99 1.07
CA THR A 153 9.33 -19.42 0.72
C THR A 153 8.29 -20.23 1.50
N ARG A 154 7.98 -19.81 2.74
CA ARG A 154 7.01 -20.50 3.61
C ARG A 154 5.55 -20.19 3.28
N VAL A 155 5.28 -19.05 2.65
CA VAL A 155 3.94 -18.67 2.16
C VAL A 155 3.58 -19.39 0.85
N CYS A 156 4.56 -19.77 0.03
CA CYS A 156 4.31 -20.51 -1.22
C CYS A 156 4.26 -22.04 -1.07
N LEU A 157 4.73 -22.63 0.04
CA LEU A 157 4.78 -24.08 0.25
C LEU A 157 3.65 -24.67 1.12
N LEU A 158 2.78 -23.83 1.69
CA LEU A 158 1.60 -24.30 2.43
C LEU A 158 0.36 -24.20 1.55
N SER A 159 0.31 -25.06 0.54
CA SER A 159 -0.92 -25.46 -0.13
C SER A 159 -1.51 -26.64 0.65
N PRO A 160 -2.71 -26.54 1.25
CA PRO A 160 -3.39 -27.72 1.76
C PRO A 160 -4.09 -28.42 0.61
N ALA A 161 -3.64 -29.63 0.29
CA ALA A 161 -4.39 -30.53 -0.57
C ALA A 161 -5.42 -31.33 0.26
N SER A 162 -6.66 -31.38 -0.29
CA SER A 162 -7.64 -32.48 -0.22
C SER A 162 -8.56 -32.58 1.03
N PRO A 163 -9.75 -33.24 0.99
CA PRO A 163 -10.39 -34.02 -0.09
C PRO A 163 -11.89 -33.68 -0.36
N SER A 164 -12.51 -34.46 -1.25
CA SER A 164 -13.85 -34.47 -1.87
C SER A 164 -15.11 -34.58 -0.96
N SER A 165 -16.17 -33.82 -1.36
CA SER A 165 -17.67 -33.93 -1.33
C SER A 165 -18.44 -34.80 -0.29
N PRO A 166 -19.79 -34.66 -0.06
CA PRO A 166 -20.84 -33.76 -0.60
C PRO A 166 -21.77 -33.08 0.47
N GLU A 167 -22.74 -32.26 0.00
CA GLU A 167 -24.02 -31.84 0.62
C GLU A 167 -24.05 -31.11 2.00
N HIS A 168 -24.35 -29.80 2.01
CA HIS A 168 -25.62 -29.21 2.49
C HIS A 168 -25.58 -27.68 2.38
N LEU A 169 -26.69 -27.07 1.94
CA LEU A 169 -26.88 -25.61 1.82
C LEU A 169 -26.91 -24.95 3.22
N PRO A 170 -26.56 -23.65 3.33
CA PRO A 170 -27.63 -22.65 3.39
C PRO A 170 -27.39 -21.41 2.54
N ALA A 171 -28.51 -20.73 2.26
CA ALA A 171 -28.73 -19.68 1.29
C ALA A 171 -27.76 -18.48 1.34
N THR A 172 -27.37 -18.05 0.16
CA THR A 172 -26.80 -16.75 -0.17
C THR A 172 -27.84 -15.64 0.01
N PRO A 173 -27.50 -14.50 0.65
CA PRO A 173 -28.03 -13.22 0.25
C PRO A 173 -27.16 -12.68 -0.89
N ALA A 174 -27.83 -12.35 -1.98
CA ALA A 174 -27.29 -11.90 -3.25
C ALA A 174 -26.11 -10.93 -3.17
N GLU A 175 -25.08 -11.19 -3.99
CA GLU A 175 -24.09 -10.21 -4.42
C GLU A 175 -24.78 -9.02 -5.10
N SER A 176 -24.71 -7.85 -4.48
CA SER A 176 -24.71 -6.58 -5.21
C SER A 176 -23.34 -6.41 -5.91
N PRO A 177 -23.29 -5.88 -7.14
CA PRO A 177 -22.07 -5.82 -7.93
C PRO A 177 -21.00 -5.06 -7.15
N ALA A 178 -19.79 -5.62 -7.08
CA ALA A 178 -18.65 -4.99 -6.44
C ALA A 178 -18.37 -3.62 -7.10
N GLN A 179 -18.96 -2.57 -6.54
CA GLN A 179 -18.76 -1.19 -6.95
C GLN A 179 -17.35 -0.81 -6.50
N ARG A 180 -16.36 -1.14 -7.33
CA ARG A 180 -14.98 -0.69 -7.12
C ARG A 180 -14.97 0.82 -7.28
N PHE A 181 -14.77 1.54 -6.18
CA PHE A 181 -14.63 2.98 -6.21
C PHE A 181 -13.24 3.35 -6.75
N GLU A 182 -13.20 4.26 -7.71
CA GLU A 182 -11.95 4.77 -8.27
C GLU A 182 -11.35 5.76 -7.27
N ALA A 183 -10.38 5.29 -6.47
CA ALA A 183 -9.68 6.09 -5.47
C ALA A 183 -8.16 6.00 -5.65
N ARG A 184 -7.48 7.14 -5.76
CA ARG A 184 -6.00 7.25 -5.83
C ARG A 184 -5.52 8.53 -5.14
N ILE A 185 -4.27 8.55 -4.71
CA ILE A 185 -3.64 9.74 -4.14
C ILE A 185 -2.43 10.11 -4.99
N GLU A 186 -2.39 11.35 -5.46
CA GLU A 186 -1.27 11.91 -6.22
C GLU A 186 -0.98 13.32 -5.67
N GLU A 187 0.30 13.65 -5.47
CA GLU A 187 0.75 14.99 -5.07
C GLU A 187 0.04 15.58 -3.83
N GLY A 188 -0.34 14.74 -2.87
CA GLY A 188 -1.05 15.18 -1.66
C GLY A 188 -2.52 15.57 -1.90
N LYS A 189 -3.11 15.15 -3.02
CA LYS A 189 -4.54 15.29 -3.32
C LYS A 189 -5.18 13.91 -3.47
N LEU A 190 -6.40 13.76 -2.97
CA LEU A 190 -7.16 12.52 -3.10
C LEU A 190 -8.07 12.62 -4.33
N TYR A 191 -7.93 11.71 -5.26
CA TYR A 191 -8.89 11.51 -6.33
C TYR A 191 -9.88 10.42 -5.91
N TYR A 192 -11.17 10.75 -5.88
CA TYR A 192 -12.24 9.82 -5.54
C TYR A 192 -13.50 10.13 -6.37
N ASP A 193 -14.11 9.11 -6.99
CA ASP A 193 -15.34 9.26 -7.80
C ASP A 193 -15.25 10.39 -8.84
N LYS A 194 -14.17 10.34 -9.64
CA LYS A 194 -13.85 11.28 -10.72
C LYS A 194 -13.59 12.73 -10.28
N ARG A 195 -13.25 12.95 -9.01
CA ARG A 195 -13.04 14.29 -8.45
C ARG A 195 -11.83 14.35 -7.54
N TRP A 196 -11.18 15.51 -7.55
CA TRP A 196 -10.05 15.81 -6.67
C TRP A 196 -10.51 16.46 -5.37
N TYR A 197 -9.94 16.01 -4.27
CA TYR A 197 -10.14 16.51 -2.92
C TYR A 197 -8.81 16.95 -2.30
N HIS A 198 -8.88 18.01 -1.50
CA HIS A 198 -7.73 18.68 -0.90
C HIS A 198 -7.85 18.78 0.62
N LYS A 199 -6.73 19.09 1.29
CA LYS A 199 -6.71 19.42 2.71
C LYS A 199 -7.69 20.57 2.99
N SER A 200 -8.33 20.50 4.15
CA SER A 200 -9.35 21.43 4.65
C SER A 200 -10.69 21.40 3.90
N GLN A 201 -10.91 20.45 2.99
CA GLN A 201 -12.20 20.30 2.32
C GLN A 201 -13.22 19.56 3.18
N ALA A 202 -14.43 20.10 3.28
CA ALA A 202 -15.56 19.47 3.96
C ALA A 202 -16.18 18.37 3.09
N ILE A 203 -16.41 17.21 3.70
CA ILE A 203 -16.97 16.02 3.06
C ILE A 203 -18.00 15.35 4.00
N TYR A 204 -18.76 14.42 3.44
CA TYR A 204 -19.50 13.41 4.20
C TYR A 204 -18.85 12.06 4.00
N LEU A 205 -18.62 11.35 5.10
CA LEU A 205 -18.14 9.98 5.11
C LEU A 205 -19.32 9.05 5.39
N GLU A 206 -19.54 8.06 4.55
CA GLU A 206 -20.58 7.04 4.72
C GLU A 206 -19.88 5.68 4.95
N SER A 207 -20.16 5.03 6.09
CA SER A 207 -19.67 3.67 6.35
C SER A 207 -20.57 2.62 5.70
N LYS A 208 -20.13 1.36 5.68
CA LYS A 208 -20.94 0.20 5.24
C LYS A 208 -22.30 0.07 5.97
N GLU A 209 -22.43 0.63 7.17
CA GLU A 209 -23.68 0.70 7.94
C GLU A 209 -24.54 1.93 7.60
N ASN A 210 -24.25 2.62 6.48
CA ASN A 210 -24.95 3.82 5.99
C ASN A 210 -24.98 4.99 6.98
N THR A 211 -24.09 5.01 7.98
CA THR A 211 -23.98 6.14 8.91
C THR A 211 -23.25 7.27 8.22
N LYS A 212 -23.94 8.41 8.02
CA LYS A 212 -23.37 9.62 7.41
C LYS A 212 -22.70 10.49 8.47
N ILE A 213 -21.41 10.73 8.29
CA ILE A 213 -20.59 11.49 9.22
C ILE A 213 -20.05 12.73 8.52
N SER A 214 -20.31 13.89 9.12
CA SER A 214 -19.75 15.18 8.70
C SER A 214 -18.26 15.25 9.05
N CYS A 215 -17.38 15.36 8.05
CA CYS A 215 -15.93 15.42 8.25
C CYS A 215 -15.26 16.53 7.43
N VAL A 216 -14.04 16.91 7.82
CA VAL A 216 -13.12 17.78 7.06
C VAL A 216 -11.80 17.03 6.86
N ILE A 217 -11.24 17.05 5.65
CA ILE A 217 -9.95 16.42 5.36
C ILE A 217 -8.85 17.21 6.09
N SER A 218 -8.18 16.61 7.06
CA SER A 218 -7.11 17.26 7.84
C SER A 218 -5.74 17.12 7.19
N SER A 219 -5.47 16.01 6.51
CA SER A 219 -4.21 15.74 5.80
C SER A 219 -4.40 14.62 4.78
N VAL A 220 -3.58 14.63 3.72
CA VAL A 220 -3.52 13.59 2.69
C VAL A 220 -2.08 13.08 2.68
N GLY A 221 -1.88 11.83 3.11
CA GLY A 221 -0.59 11.13 3.07
C GLY A 221 -0.44 10.28 1.80
N ALA A 222 0.59 9.44 1.72
CA ALA A 222 0.85 8.65 0.50
C ALA A 222 -0.21 7.56 0.23
N ASN A 223 -0.64 6.83 1.27
CA ASN A 223 -1.59 5.71 1.16
C ASN A 223 -2.80 5.86 2.08
N GLU A 224 -3.00 7.04 2.65
CA GLU A 224 -4.01 7.30 3.68
C GLU A 224 -4.41 8.76 3.73
N ILE A 225 -5.63 9.01 4.18
CA ILE A 225 -6.13 10.35 4.50
C ILE A 225 -6.49 10.43 5.97
N TRP A 226 -6.29 11.61 6.55
CA TRP A 226 -6.77 11.94 7.88
C TRP A 226 -7.97 12.85 7.74
N VAL A 227 -9.09 12.48 8.37
CA VAL A 227 -10.29 13.31 8.39
C VAL A 227 -10.66 13.62 9.84
N ARG A 228 -11.19 14.81 10.07
CA ARG A 228 -11.66 15.29 11.37
C ARG A 228 -13.17 15.37 11.34
N LYS A 229 -13.86 14.69 12.27
CA LYS A 229 -15.30 14.85 12.45
C LYS A 229 -15.64 16.28 12.85
N THR A 230 -16.74 16.81 12.32
CA THR A 230 -17.21 18.16 12.68
C THR A 230 -17.96 18.16 14.02
N SER A 231 -18.54 17.03 14.44
CA SER A 231 -19.36 16.93 15.66
C SER A 231 -18.55 16.99 16.96
N ASP A 232 -17.43 16.27 17.00
CA ASP A 232 -16.64 16.02 18.21
C ASP A 232 -15.14 16.34 18.00
N SER A 233 -14.77 16.88 16.84
CA SER A 233 -13.38 17.16 16.45
C SER A 233 -12.44 15.95 16.48
N THR A 234 -12.97 14.73 16.59
CA THR A 234 -12.18 13.50 16.59
C THR A 234 -11.52 13.29 15.24
N LYS A 235 -10.23 12.92 15.24
CA LYS A 235 -9.50 12.57 14.02
C LYS A 235 -9.60 11.06 13.77
N MET A 236 -9.86 10.70 12.53
CA MET A 236 -9.86 9.32 12.07
C MET A 236 -8.97 9.19 10.84
N ARG A 237 -8.27 8.05 10.75
CA ARG A 237 -7.43 7.69 9.61
C ARG A 237 -8.18 6.73 8.70
N ILE A 238 -8.13 6.99 7.40
CA ILE A 238 -8.75 6.17 6.38
C ILE A 238 -7.70 5.79 5.35
N TYR A 239 -7.49 4.50 5.18
CA TYR A 239 -6.54 3.99 4.19
C TYR A 239 -7.14 4.02 2.79
N LEU A 240 -6.30 4.23 1.78
CA LEU A 240 -6.71 4.24 0.37
C LEU A 240 -7.44 2.93 -0.02
N GLY A 241 -6.94 1.79 0.46
CA GLY A 241 -7.58 0.49 0.24
C GLY A 241 -8.99 0.36 0.83
N GLN A 242 -9.32 1.11 1.90
CA GLN A 242 -10.67 1.13 2.47
C GLN A 242 -11.65 1.90 1.59
N LEU A 243 -11.18 2.97 0.94
CA LEU A 243 -11.97 3.73 -0.04
C LEU A 243 -12.22 2.92 -1.31
N GLN A 244 -11.18 2.24 -1.83
CA GLN A 244 -11.28 1.39 -3.03
C GLN A 244 -12.24 0.20 -2.84
N ARG A 245 -12.25 -0.38 -1.63
CA ARG A 245 -13.14 -1.48 -1.25
C ARG A 245 -14.55 -1.03 -0.87
N GLY A 246 -14.83 0.28 -0.82
CA GLY A 246 -16.13 0.81 -0.42
C GLY A 246 -16.48 0.60 1.05
N VAL A 247 -15.49 0.40 1.92
CA VAL A 247 -15.71 0.37 3.38
C VAL A 247 -16.13 1.75 3.88
N PHE A 248 -15.54 2.78 3.28
CA PHE A 248 -15.91 4.17 3.44
C PHE A 248 -16.18 4.78 2.07
N VAL A 249 -17.25 5.55 1.97
CA VAL A 249 -17.67 6.26 0.76
C VAL A 249 -17.66 7.76 1.03
N ILE A 250 -17.05 8.54 0.12
CA ILE A 250 -16.98 10.00 0.24
C ILE A 250 -18.11 10.63 -0.57
N ARG A 251 -18.89 11.50 0.06
CA ARG A 251 -19.96 12.30 -0.56
C ARG A 251 -19.65 13.79 -0.41
N ARG A 252 -20.04 14.61 -1.40
CA ARG A 252 -19.84 16.06 -1.36
C ARG A 252 -20.77 16.69 -0.32
N ARG A 253 -20.25 17.60 0.50
CA ARG A 253 -21.08 18.61 1.15
C ARG A 253 -21.27 19.74 0.15
N SER A 254 -22.49 19.91 -0.38
CA SER A 254 -22.80 21.15 -1.12
C SER A 254 -22.62 22.32 -0.17
N ALA A 255 -21.92 23.36 -0.61
CA ALA A 255 -21.91 24.63 0.10
C ALA A 255 -23.32 25.20 0.00
N THR A 256 -23.99 25.32 1.14
CA THR A 256 -25.11 26.24 1.35
C THR A 256 -24.55 27.56 1.81
#